data_AF-A0A3B4ADD8-F1
#
_entry.id   AF-A0A3B4ADD8-F1
#
_cell.length_a   1.000
_cell.length_b   1.000
_cell.length_c   1.000
_cell.angle_alpha   90.00
_cell.angle_beta   90.00
_cell.angle_gamma   90.00
#
_symmetry.space_group_name_H-M   'P 1'
#
loop_
_entity.id
_entity.type
_entity.pdbx_description
1 polymer ?
#
loop_
_entity_poly.entity_id
_entity_poly.type
_entity_poly.pdbx_seq_one_letter_code
_entity_poly.pdbx_strand_id
1 'polypeptide(L)'
;MEIKYFRVFLLAGLDFFTCYNIFYCFNTPEYDFTSHPRFIWATSGEEAKATILHLRESLVQQKEIILDQRETIRELTAKLALCEGFGHATNNDHHHALNSHHAPAVGHHAMLQALKERLENLQVSEQLLQNRLFGLLFVILTYFLSSGSGRMNPDGFLISFPMRTNYMYGRMKKTLLQEIFAFTLCLWIKPGMGPGLGTPFSYSAPGQSNEIVLIEWGNNPIELLIDDKAVTLPLTLTDGRWHHVCVTWSTRDGHWEAYQDGVQRGSGVGLSSWHAIKPGGVFILGQEQDTLGGRFDATQAFVGEMSEVHLWSHVLTSSDIHSLSTCSSHLHGDVFAWTEGEVELHGGVTRHSYDTCH
;
A
#
# COMPACT_ATOMS: atom_id res chain seq x y z
N MET A 1 15.13 -18.06 25.57
CA MET A 1 13.75 -17.75 25.12
C MET A 1 13.71 -17.45 23.61
N GLU A 2 14.76 -16.84 23.04
CA GLU A 2 14.84 -16.37 21.64
C GLU A 2 14.79 -17.45 20.54
N ILE A 3 15.32 -18.66 20.76
CA ILE A 3 15.48 -19.67 19.70
C ILE A 3 14.15 -20.34 19.28
N LYS A 4 13.15 -20.41 20.19
CA LYS A 4 11.86 -21.06 19.89
C LYS A 4 10.99 -20.23 18.94
N TYR A 5 11.02 -18.90 19.07
CA TYR A 5 10.24 -17.99 18.23
C TYR A 5 10.77 -17.97 16.79
N PHE A 6 12.09 -18.01 16.62
CA PHE A 6 12.74 -18.03 15.31
C PHE A 6 12.37 -19.26 14.46
N ARG A 7 12.14 -20.42 15.09
CA ARG A 7 11.71 -21.65 14.42
C ARG A 7 10.31 -21.57 13.83
N VAL A 8 9.39 -20.83 14.45
CA VAL A 8 8.00 -20.68 13.97
C VAL A 8 7.96 -19.88 12.66
N PHE A 9 8.77 -18.82 12.56
CA PHE A 9 8.82 -17.99 11.36
C PHE A 9 9.58 -18.64 10.19
N LEU A 10 10.65 -19.41 10.47
CA LEU A 10 11.37 -20.19 9.45
C LEU A 10 10.49 -21.31 8.84
N LEU A 11 9.62 -21.94 9.64
CA LEU A 11 8.68 -22.96 9.17
C LEU A 11 7.55 -22.38 8.29
N ALA A 12 7.32 -21.07 8.34
CA ALA A 12 6.36 -20.34 7.52
C ALA A 12 6.97 -19.79 6.21
N GLY A 13 8.21 -20.13 5.87
CA GLY A 13 8.85 -19.75 4.61
C GLY A 13 9.38 -18.31 4.55
N LEU A 14 9.40 -17.58 5.66
CA LEU A 14 9.99 -16.23 5.74
C LEU A 14 11.52 -16.32 5.83
N ASP A 15 12.21 -15.44 5.10
CA ASP A 15 13.67 -15.38 5.18
C ASP A 15 14.15 -14.88 6.56
N PHE A 16 15.38 -15.24 6.91
CA PHE A 16 16.00 -14.92 8.21
C PHE A 16 16.02 -13.42 8.50
N PHE A 17 16.15 -12.59 7.47
CA PHE A 17 16.25 -11.14 7.57
C PHE A 17 14.90 -10.50 7.92
N THR A 18 13.82 -10.99 7.31
CA THR A 18 12.43 -10.61 7.60
C THR A 18 12.04 -11.05 9.00
N CYS A 19 12.42 -12.28 9.41
CA CYS A 19 12.19 -12.78 10.77
C CYS A 19 12.90 -11.93 11.83
N TYR A 20 14.17 -11.57 11.57
CA TYR A 20 14.96 -10.74 12.46
C TYR A 20 14.37 -9.34 12.60
N ASN A 21 14.01 -8.69 11.50
CA ASN A 21 13.42 -7.34 11.53
C ASN A 21 12.06 -7.31 12.23
N ILE A 22 11.18 -8.30 12.00
CA ILE A 22 9.90 -8.40 12.72
C ILE A 22 10.15 -8.56 14.22
N PHE A 23 11.03 -9.49 14.61
CA PHE A 23 11.36 -9.71 16.03
C PHE A 23 11.98 -8.47 16.70
N TYR A 24 12.83 -7.74 15.98
CA TYR A 24 13.47 -6.51 16.46
C TYR A 24 12.48 -5.34 16.58
N CYS A 25 11.58 -5.18 15.60
CA CYS A 25 10.54 -4.15 15.58
C CYS A 25 9.56 -4.28 16.75
N PHE A 26 9.22 -5.51 17.18
CA PHE A 26 8.28 -5.72 18.29
C PHE A 26 8.89 -5.51 19.68
N ASN A 27 10.23 -5.60 19.81
CA ASN A 27 10.91 -5.49 21.11
C ASN A 27 11.52 -4.11 21.38
N THR A 28 11.51 -3.20 20.39
CA THR A 28 12.06 -1.83 20.53
C THR A 28 10.93 -0.80 20.64
N PRO A 29 10.81 -0.05 21.75
CA PRO A 29 9.69 0.86 21.99
C PRO A 29 9.69 2.12 21.11
N GLU A 30 10.84 2.51 20.55
CA GLU A 30 11.01 3.72 19.72
C GLU A 30 10.75 3.50 18.22
N TYR A 31 10.48 2.26 17.79
CA TYR A 31 10.29 1.96 16.37
C TYR A 31 8.81 2.05 15.97
N ASP A 32 8.51 2.97 15.05
CA ASP A 32 7.16 3.15 14.51
C ASP A 32 6.85 2.11 13.42
N PHE A 33 6.14 1.07 13.83
CA PHE A 33 5.67 -0.02 12.98
C PHE A 33 4.70 0.41 11.87
N THR A 34 3.98 1.53 12.04
CA THR A 34 3.02 2.04 11.05
C THR A 34 3.67 2.67 9.83
N SER A 35 4.97 2.98 9.93
CA SER A 35 5.77 3.52 8.83
C SER A 35 6.42 2.43 7.97
N HIS A 36 6.34 1.15 8.39
CA HIS A 36 6.99 0.06 7.68
C HIS A 36 6.20 -0.31 6.43
N PRO A 37 6.82 -0.33 5.23
CA PRO A 37 6.10 -0.52 3.96
C PRO A 37 5.17 -1.72 4.02
N ARG A 38 5.68 -2.92 4.34
CA ARG A 38 4.88 -4.16 4.45
C ARG A 38 3.73 -4.11 5.46
N PHE A 39 3.78 -3.24 6.46
CA PHE A 39 2.73 -3.12 7.47
C PHE A 39 1.59 -2.17 7.05
N ILE A 40 1.94 -1.14 6.28
CA ILE A 40 0.97 -0.23 5.63
C ILE A 40 0.08 -1.03 4.66
N TRP A 41 0.65 -1.98 3.90
CA TRP A 41 -0.11 -2.83 2.97
C TRP A 41 -0.92 -3.95 3.66
N ALA A 42 -0.41 -4.50 4.76
CA ALA A 42 -1.10 -5.57 5.49
C ALA A 42 -2.34 -5.09 6.26
N THR A 43 -2.64 -3.80 6.30
CA THR A 43 -3.76 -3.28 7.07
C THR A 43 -4.62 -2.33 6.21
N SER A 44 -5.17 -2.78 5.09
CA SER A 44 -6.13 -1.96 4.33
C SER A 44 -7.51 -1.84 5.01
N GLY A 45 -7.77 -2.60 6.08
CA GLY A 45 -8.95 -2.45 6.94
C GLY A 45 -8.67 -1.61 8.18
N GLU A 46 -9.30 -0.43 8.30
CA GLU A 46 -9.20 0.46 9.47
C GLU A 46 -9.53 -0.26 10.80
N GLU A 47 -10.41 -1.27 10.77
CA GLU A 47 -10.79 -2.09 11.93
C GLU A 47 -9.66 -3.03 12.40
N ALA A 48 -8.84 -3.54 11.47
CA ALA A 48 -7.68 -4.37 11.77
C ALA A 48 -6.53 -3.53 12.34
N LYS A 49 -6.30 -2.32 11.81
CA LYS A 49 -5.34 -1.36 12.39
C LYS A 49 -5.70 -1.02 13.83
N ALA A 50 -6.97 -0.68 14.07
CA ALA A 50 -7.46 -0.34 15.40
C ALA A 50 -7.29 -1.51 16.38
N THR A 51 -7.61 -2.72 15.95
CA THR A 51 -7.47 -3.93 16.78
C THR A 51 -6.01 -4.23 17.11
N ILE A 52 -5.09 -4.14 16.13
CA ILE A 52 -3.66 -4.41 16.34
C ILE A 52 -3.02 -3.33 17.23
N LEU A 53 -3.35 -2.05 17.03
CA LEU A 53 -2.87 -0.95 17.87
C LEU A 53 -3.37 -1.09 19.31
N HIS A 54 -4.67 -1.35 19.50
CA HIS A 54 -5.24 -1.57 20.82
C HIS A 54 -4.60 -2.76 21.55
N LEU A 55 -4.33 -3.86 20.84
CA LEU A 55 -3.63 -5.01 21.40
C LEU A 55 -2.17 -4.72 21.73
N ARG A 56 -1.45 -3.94 20.91
CA ARG A 56 -0.07 -3.47 21.20
C ARG A 56 -0.05 -2.65 22.47
N GLU A 57 -0.92 -1.65 22.58
CA GLU A 57 -1.00 -0.79 23.76
C GLU A 57 -1.32 -1.60 25.03
N SER A 58 -2.27 -2.53 24.93
CA SER A 58 -2.60 -3.44 26.02
C SER A 58 -1.39 -4.29 26.46
N LEU A 59 -0.58 -4.79 25.51
CA LEU A 59 0.61 -5.58 25.81
C LEU A 59 1.73 -4.75 26.43
N VAL A 60 1.94 -3.52 25.96
CA VAL A 60 2.93 -2.58 26.53
C VAL A 60 2.54 -2.22 27.96
N GLN A 61 1.27 -1.88 28.21
CA GLN A 61 0.78 -1.60 29.55
C GLN A 61 0.92 -2.80 30.50
N GLN A 62 0.57 -4.01 30.05
CA GLN A 62 0.75 -5.21 30.87
C GLN A 62 2.23 -5.50 31.17
N LYS A 63 3.15 -5.22 30.24
CA LYS A 63 4.59 -5.38 30.47
C LYS A 63 5.13 -4.42 31.53
N GLU A 64 4.74 -3.15 31.48
CA GLU A 64 5.12 -2.15 32.48
C GLU A 64 4.62 -2.55 33.89
N ILE A 65 3.38 -3.02 34.00
CA ILE A 65 2.82 -3.49 35.28
C ILE A 65 3.61 -4.68 35.83
N ILE A 66 3.99 -5.64 34.98
CA ILE A 66 4.79 -6.81 35.39
C ILE A 66 6.19 -6.39 35.85
N LEU A 67 6.82 -5.44 35.16
CA LEU A 67 8.13 -4.92 35.52
C LEU A 67 8.09 -4.20 36.88
N ASP A 68 7.10 -3.35 37.10
CA ASP A 68 6.89 -2.63 38.36
C ASP A 68 6.63 -3.58 39.54
N GLN A 69 5.77 -4.59 39.32
CA GLN A 69 5.52 -5.64 40.31
C GLN A 69 6.78 -6.44 40.63
N ARG A 70 7.62 -6.76 39.63
CA ARG A 70 8.87 -7.49 39.82
C ARG A 70 9.88 -6.69 40.65
N GLU A 71 9.99 -5.39 40.40
CA GLU A 71 10.87 -4.51 41.16
C GLU A 71 10.39 -4.34 42.61
N THR A 72 9.08 -4.18 42.80
CA THR A 72 8.46 -4.14 44.12
C THR A 72 8.75 -5.41 44.93
N ILE A 73 8.65 -6.60 44.31
CA ILE A 73 9.02 -7.86 44.97
C ILE A 73 10.51 -7.89 45.30
N ARG A 74 11.38 -7.44 44.40
CA ARG A 74 12.83 -7.40 44.63
C ARG A 74 13.17 -6.53 45.84
N GLU A 75 12.60 -5.33 45.92
CA GLU A 75 12.79 -4.42 47.04
C GLU A 75 12.29 -5.00 48.37
N LEU A 76 11.08 -5.57 48.38
CA LEU A 76 10.52 -6.19 49.58
C LEU A 76 11.34 -7.38 50.05
N THR A 77 11.85 -8.20 49.12
CA THR A 77 12.71 -9.33 49.42
C THR A 77 14.06 -8.88 49.99
N ALA A 78 14.65 -7.80 49.45
CA ALA A 78 15.89 -7.23 49.97
C ALA A 78 15.72 -6.62 51.37
N LYS A 79 14.60 -5.92 51.62
CA LYS A 79 14.25 -5.39 52.95
C LYS A 79 14.03 -6.50 53.97
N LEU A 80 13.42 -7.61 53.56
CA LEU A 80 13.22 -8.78 54.41
C LEU A 80 14.56 -9.45 54.79
N ALA A 81 15.47 -9.64 53.82
CA ALA A 81 16.80 -10.20 54.08
C ALA A 81 17.65 -9.32 55.03
N LEU A 82 17.50 -8.00 54.96
CA LEU A 82 18.14 -7.07 55.90
C LEU A 82 17.60 -7.20 57.33
N CYS A 83 16.31 -7.48 57.49
CA CYS A 83 15.71 -7.77 58.79
C CYS A 83 16.21 -9.09 59.40
N GLU A 84 16.51 -10.11 58.58
CA GLU A 84 17.11 -11.37 59.03
C GLU A 84 18.56 -11.17 59.53
N GLY A 85 19.33 -10.25 58.92
CA GLY A 85 20.73 -9.98 59.26
C GLY A 85 20.95 -9.29 60.61
N PHE A 86 19.95 -8.57 61.15
CA PHE A 86 20.04 -7.90 62.45
C PHE A 86 19.73 -8.81 63.66
N GLY A 87 19.18 -10.01 63.42
CA GLY A 87 18.80 -10.95 64.49
C GLY A 87 19.95 -11.75 65.11
N HIS A 88 21.19 -11.61 64.61
CA HIS A 88 22.28 -12.53 64.96
C HIS A 88 23.57 -11.90 65.51
N ALA A 89 23.50 -10.73 66.15
CA ALA A 89 24.65 -10.13 66.83
C ALA A 89 24.29 -9.61 68.25
N THR A 90 24.42 -10.46 69.27
CA THR A 90 25.32 -10.30 70.44
C THR A 90 25.10 -11.40 71.50
N ASN A 91 26.19 -12.14 71.76
CA ASN A 91 26.70 -12.77 73.00
C ASN A 91 25.89 -13.75 73.88
N ASN A 92 26.54 -14.91 74.09
CA ASN A 92 26.55 -15.70 75.32
C ASN A 92 27.02 -14.85 76.52
N ASP A 93 26.31 -14.89 77.65
CA ASP A 93 26.78 -15.39 78.97
C ASP A 93 25.80 -15.02 80.11
N HIS A 94 25.90 -15.80 81.19
CA HIS A 94 24.88 -16.07 82.20
C HIS A 94 24.52 -14.97 83.24
N HIS A 95 23.24 -15.03 83.66
CA HIS A 95 22.61 -14.65 84.96
C HIS A 95 22.51 -13.16 85.40
N HIS A 96 21.32 -12.55 85.20
CA HIS A 96 20.35 -12.09 86.22
C HIS A 96 19.41 -10.99 85.67
N ALA A 97 18.12 -11.10 86.05
CA ALA A 97 17.05 -10.11 85.98
C ALA A 97 16.39 -9.70 84.62
N LEU A 98 15.06 -9.70 84.70
CA LEU A 98 14.01 -9.02 83.91
C LEU A 98 13.61 -9.51 82.49
N ASN A 99 12.29 -9.70 82.37
CA ASN A 99 11.39 -9.57 81.21
C ASN A 99 11.87 -10.03 79.83
N SER A 100 11.26 -11.09 79.33
CA SER A 100 11.10 -11.30 77.89
C SER A 100 9.90 -12.24 77.62
N HIS A 101 8.73 -11.66 77.38
CA HIS A 101 7.65 -12.36 76.69
C HIS A 101 7.67 -11.93 75.22
N HIS A 102 8.16 -12.88 74.41
CA HIS A 102 7.98 -13.08 72.97
C HIS A 102 7.09 -12.07 72.21
N ALA A 103 7.72 -11.27 71.35
CA ALA A 103 7.08 -10.68 70.17
C ALA A 103 7.14 -11.68 68.99
N PRO A 104 6.18 -11.65 68.05
CA PRO A 104 5.71 -12.88 67.40
C PRO A 104 6.48 -13.25 66.12
N ALA A 105 6.91 -14.51 66.03
CA ALA A 105 7.38 -15.14 64.79
C ALA A 105 6.24 -15.38 63.75
N VAL A 106 4.99 -15.02 64.09
CA VAL A 106 3.79 -15.25 63.26
C VAL A 106 3.68 -14.26 62.09
N GLY A 107 4.23 -13.04 62.22
CA GLY A 107 4.17 -12.02 61.15
C GLY A 107 5.12 -12.29 59.96
N HIS A 108 6.28 -12.88 60.21
CA HIS A 108 7.30 -13.14 59.18
C HIS A 108 6.90 -14.26 58.22
N HIS A 109 6.30 -15.34 58.74
CA HIS A 109 5.83 -16.46 57.91
C HIS A 109 4.69 -16.04 56.97
N ALA A 110 3.74 -15.23 57.46
CA ALA A 110 2.67 -14.67 56.65
C ALA A 110 3.20 -13.74 55.55
N MET A 111 4.25 -12.96 55.82
CA MET A 111 4.88 -12.07 54.84
C MET A 111 5.64 -12.85 53.74
N LEU A 112 6.35 -13.92 54.10
CA LEU A 112 6.98 -14.83 53.14
C LEU A 112 5.95 -15.57 52.27
N GLN A 113 4.83 -16.00 52.86
CA GLN A 113 3.73 -16.57 52.10
C GLN A 113 3.11 -15.56 51.12
N ALA A 114 2.90 -14.31 51.54
CA ALA A 114 2.41 -13.25 50.66
C ALA A 114 3.39 -12.92 49.52
N LEU A 115 4.70 -12.94 49.76
CA LEU A 115 5.71 -12.77 48.71
C LEU A 115 5.71 -13.95 47.73
N LYS A 116 5.56 -15.18 48.22
CA LYS A 116 5.48 -16.38 47.40
C LYS A 116 4.23 -16.35 46.50
N GLU A 117 3.08 -16.00 47.06
CA GLU A 117 1.83 -15.85 46.31
C GLU A 117 1.93 -14.74 45.25
N ARG A 118 2.57 -13.61 45.57
CA ARG A 118 2.84 -12.55 44.57
C ARG A 118 3.81 -13.00 43.47
N LEU A 119 4.81 -13.82 43.78
CA LEU A 119 5.74 -14.36 42.80
C LEU A 119 5.05 -15.35 41.85
N GLU A 120 4.19 -16.23 42.38
CA GLU A 120 3.37 -17.15 41.60
C GLU A 120 2.39 -16.39 40.69
N ASN A 121 1.74 -15.33 41.20
CA ASN A 121 0.88 -14.45 40.40
C ASN A 121 1.65 -13.74 39.27
N LEU A 122 2.90 -13.32 39.52
CA LEU A 122 3.76 -12.72 38.51
C LEU A 122 4.15 -13.72 37.40
N GLN A 123 4.46 -14.97 37.77
CA GLN A 123 4.73 -16.05 36.80
C GLN A 123 3.50 -16.34 35.93
N VAL A 124 2.30 -16.35 36.52
CA VAL A 124 1.05 -16.51 35.78
C VAL A 124 0.79 -15.33 34.84
N SER A 125 1.08 -14.10 35.28
CA SER A 125 0.95 -12.89 34.45
C SER A 125 1.92 -12.89 33.27
N GLU A 126 3.17 -13.34 33.47
CA GLU A 126 4.16 -13.52 32.40
C GLU A 126 3.70 -14.55 31.37
N GLN A 127 3.12 -15.68 31.82
CA GLN A 127 2.56 -16.70 30.94
C GLN A 127 1.35 -16.20 30.14
N LEU A 128 0.48 -15.39 30.75
CA LEU A 128 -0.64 -14.73 30.07
C LEU A 128 -0.17 -13.74 29.01
N LEU A 129 0.89 -12.98 29.30
CA LEU A 129 1.51 -12.07 28.33
C LEU A 129 2.07 -12.86 27.13
N GLN A 130 2.76 -13.98 27.38
CA GLN A 130 3.23 -14.88 26.33
C GLN A 130 2.08 -15.42 25.48
N ASN A 131 1.01 -15.91 26.10
CA ASN A 131 -0.16 -16.42 25.36
C ASN A 131 -0.83 -15.35 24.49
N ARG A 132 -0.91 -14.09 24.97
CA ARG A 132 -1.41 -12.96 24.17
C ARG A 132 -0.47 -12.60 23.04
N LEU A 133 0.85 -12.66 23.27
CA LEU A 133 1.86 -12.45 22.23
C LEU A 133 1.77 -13.52 21.13
N PHE A 134 1.57 -14.80 21.51
CA PHE A 134 1.34 -15.89 20.58
C PHE A 134 0.02 -15.72 19.80
N GLY A 135 -1.04 -15.25 20.46
CA GLY A 135 -2.29 -14.90 19.79
C GLY A 135 -2.10 -13.79 18.74
N LEU A 136 -1.37 -12.72 19.09
CA LEU A 136 -1.03 -11.65 18.16
C LEU A 136 -0.21 -12.18 16.97
N LEU A 137 0.81 -12.99 17.25
CA LEU A 137 1.65 -13.62 16.23
C LEU A 137 0.82 -14.48 15.28
N PHE A 138 -0.11 -15.26 15.83
CA PHE A 138 -0.98 -16.15 15.08
C PHE A 138 -1.98 -15.38 14.22
N VAL A 139 -2.57 -14.29 14.73
CA VAL A 139 -3.45 -13.40 13.94
C VAL A 139 -2.66 -12.73 12.81
N ILE A 140 -1.44 -12.26 13.08
CA ILE A 140 -0.56 -11.68 12.07
C ILE A 140 -0.19 -12.73 11.01
N LEU A 141 0.22 -13.93 11.43
CA LEU A 141 0.59 -15.03 10.52
C LEU A 141 -0.60 -15.53 9.69
N THR A 142 -1.78 -15.70 10.28
CA THR A 142 -2.98 -16.10 9.54
C THR A 142 -3.43 -15.02 8.57
N TYR A 143 -3.29 -13.74 8.93
CA TYR A 143 -3.53 -12.64 8.00
C TYR A 143 -2.55 -12.68 6.82
N PHE A 144 -1.23 -12.78 7.08
CA PHE A 144 -0.20 -12.92 6.05
C PHE A 144 -0.37 -14.16 5.16
N LEU A 145 -0.88 -15.27 5.70
CA LEU A 145 -1.18 -16.50 4.96
C LEU A 145 -2.52 -16.41 4.20
N SER A 146 -3.48 -15.61 4.67
CA SER A 146 -4.78 -15.39 4.02
C SER A 146 -4.73 -14.33 2.92
N SER A 147 -3.84 -13.34 3.05
CA SER A 147 -3.38 -12.53 1.93
C SER A 147 -2.50 -13.42 1.08
N GLY A 148 -3.14 -14.17 0.18
CA GLY A 148 -2.45 -15.04 -0.77
C GLY A 148 -1.27 -14.32 -1.39
N SER A 149 -0.19 -15.05 -1.63
CA SER A 149 0.99 -14.59 -2.34
C SER A 149 0.65 -14.26 -3.81
N GLY A 150 -0.08 -13.17 -4.04
CA GLY A 150 0.07 -12.40 -5.26
C GLY A 150 1.49 -11.86 -5.24
N ARG A 151 2.28 -12.17 -6.26
CA ARG A 151 3.54 -11.48 -6.47
C ARG A 151 3.18 -10.02 -6.75
N MET A 152 3.15 -9.18 -5.72
CA MET A 152 3.03 -7.74 -5.88
C MET A 152 4.07 -7.29 -6.90
N ASN A 153 3.67 -6.58 -7.95
CA ASN A 153 4.62 -5.93 -8.84
C ASN A 153 5.34 -4.82 -8.04
N PRO A 154 6.61 -5.02 -7.64
CA PRO A 154 7.30 -4.07 -6.75
C PRO A 154 7.51 -2.70 -7.42
N ASP A 155 7.38 -2.64 -8.75
CA ASP A 155 7.55 -1.44 -9.56
C ASP A 155 6.21 -0.82 -9.99
N GLY A 156 5.08 -1.40 -9.56
CA GLY A 156 3.75 -0.88 -9.85
C GLY A 156 3.46 0.44 -9.14
N PHE A 157 2.89 1.40 -9.86
CA PHE A 157 2.50 2.69 -9.32
C PHE A 157 1.29 3.29 -10.05
N LEU A 158 0.51 4.09 -9.33
CA LEU A 158 -0.50 4.98 -9.90
C LEU A 158 -0.06 6.44 -9.80
N ILE A 159 -0.68 7.28 -10.63
CA ILE A 159 -0.62 8.73 -10.50
C ILE A 159 -2.02 9.28 -10.25
N SER A 160 -2.11 10.35 -9.44
CA SER A 160 -3.38 10.94 -9.02
C SER A 160 -3.51 12.40 -9.46
N PHE A 161 -4.70 12.74 -9.94
CA PHE A 161 -5.13 14.06 -10.37
C PHE A 161 -6.32 14.49 -9.51
N PRO A 162 -6.06 15.15 -8.36
CA PRO A 162 -7.09 15.37 -7.34
C PRO A 162 -8.09 16.47 -7.71
N MET A 163 -7.76 17.33 -8.67
CA MET A 163 -8.59 18.46 -9.08
C MET A 163 -8.25 18.92 -10.48
N ARG A 164 -9.21 19.62 -11.10
CA ARG A 164 -9.04 20.26 -12.40
C ARG A 164 -8.06 21.43 -12.29
N THR A 165 -6.95 21.35 -13.00
CA THR A 165 -5.98 22.44 -13.15
C THR A 165 -5.47 22.48 -14.58
N ASN A 166 -4.84 23.57 -14.98
CA ASN A 166 -4.15 23.67 -16.27
C ASN A 166 -2.63 23.47 -16.14
N TYR A 167 -2.15 22.85 -15.07
CA TYR A 167 -0.71 22.70 -14.80
C TYR A 167 -0.31 21.35 -14.21
N MET A 168 -1.24 20.52 -13.69
CA MET A 168 -0.96 19.14 -13.27
C MET A 168 -1.00 18.21 -14.46
N TYR A 169 0.13 17.61 -14.81
CA TYR A 169 0.20 16.64 -15.91
C TYR A 169 1.34 15.65 -15.73
N GLY A 170 1.18 14.47 -16.32
CA GLY A 170 2.27 13.55 -16.59
C GLY A 170 2.77 13.75 -18.02
N ARG A 171 4.07 13.61 -18.26
CA ARG A 171 4.67 13.62 -19.60
C ARG A 171 5.44 12.33 -19.81
N MET A 172 5.19 11.62 -20.92
CA MET A 172 6.03 10.49 -21.27
C MET A 172 7.35 11.01 -21.86
N LYS A 173 8.48 10.44 -21.42
CA LYS A 173 9.81 10.81 -21.93
C LYS A 173 10.01 10.37 -23.37
N LYS A 174 9.47 9.20 -23.73
CA LYS A 174 9.47 8.73 -25.11
C LYS A 174 8.57 9.57 -26.00
N THR A 175 8.90 9.59 -27.27
CA THR A 175 8.09 10.15 -28.35
C THR A 175 8.10 9.19 -29.54
N LEU A 176 7.21 9.42 -30.52
CA LEU A 176 7.25 8.72 -31.79
C LEU A 176 8.43 9.23 -32.62
N LEU A 177 9.36 8.33 -32.94
CA LEU A 177 10.50 8.63 -33.82
C LEU A 177 10.13 8.54 -35.30
N GLN A 178 9.10 7.76 -35.62
CA GLN A 178 8.59 7.51 -36.97
C GLN A 178 7.07 7.54 -36.93
N GLU A 179 6.46 7.79 -38.09
CA GLU A 179 5.01 7.72 -38.20
C GLU A 179 4.51 6.29 -37.94
N ILE A 180 3.33 6.18 -37.33
CA ILE A 180 2.67 4.90 -37.10
C ILE A 180 1.32 4.86 -37.82
N PHE A 181 0.99 3.69 -38.36
CA PHE A 181 -0.20 3.49 -39.20
C PHE A 181 -1.36 2.83 -38.45
N ALA A 182 -1.12 2.48 -37.19
CA ALA A 182 -2.09 1.93 -36.26
C ALA A 182 -1.56 2.16 -34.84
N PHE A 183 -2.44 2.06 -33.86
CA PHE A 183 -2.02 1.98 -32.47
C PHE A 183 -3.03 1.20 -31.61
N THR A 184 -2.55 0.80 -30.45
CA THR A 184 -3.40 0.40 -29.32
C THR A 184 -2.96 1.21 -28.11
N LEU A 185 -3.88 1.93 -27.47
CA LEU A 185 -3.66 2.59 -26.19
C LEU A 185 -4.45 1.83 -25.13
N CYS A 186 -3.77 1.35 -24.09
CA CYS A 186 -4.42 0.77 -22.92
C CYS A 186 -4.01 1.52 -21.66
N LEU A 187 -4.95 1.68 -20.74
CA LEU A 187 -4.71 2.25 -19.41
C LEU A 187 -5.70 1.69 -18.40
N TRP A 188 -5.26 1.63 -17.15
CA TRP A 188 -6.19 1.51 -16.03
C TRP A 188 -6.55 2.91 -15.54
N ILE A 189 -7.84 3.13 -15.32
CA ILE A 189 -8.37 4.43 -14.93
C ILE A 189 -9.44 4.27 -13.85
N LYS A 190 -9.40 5.16 -12.87
CA LYS A 190 -10.44 5.33 -11.87
C LYS A 190 -10.89 6.80 -11.87
N PRO A 191 -12.13 7.08 -12.30
CA PRO A 191 -12.68 8.43 -12.34
C PRO A 191 -12.71 9.06 -10.95
N GLY A 192 -12.36 10.34 -10.87
CA GLY A 192 -12.49 11.13 -9.65
C GLY A 192 -13.91 11.63 -9.41
N MET A 193 -14.11 12.32 -8.27
CA MET A 193 -15.40 12.95 -7.97
C MET A 193 -15.60 14.19 -8.84
N GLY A 194 -16.76 14.29 -9.50
CA GLY A 194 -17.16 15.47 -10.26
C GLY A 194 -17.82 15.12 -11.60
N PRO A 195 -18.24 16.13 -12.37
CA PRO A 195 -18.81 15.92 -13.69
C PRO A 195 -17.71 15.61 -14.71
N GLY A 196 -17.83 14.49 -15.43
CA GLY A 196 -16.98 14.07 -16.55
C GLY A 196 -15.55 13.68 -16.18
N LEU A 197 -14.93 12.83 -17.00
CA LEU A 197 -13.57 12.34 -16.81
C LEU A 197 -12.51 13.43 -17.07
N GLY A 198 -12.72 14.33 -18.04
CA GLY A 198 -11.67 15.18 -18.60
C GLY A 198 -10.82 14.44 -19.62
N THR A 199 -9.52 14.74 -19.70
CA THR A 199 -8.62 14.22 -20.75
C THR A 199 -7.53 13.32 -20.18
N PRO A 200 -7.75 12.01 -20.05
CA PRO A 200 -6.73 11.10 -19.53
C PRO A 200 -5.44 11.10 -20.34
N PHE A 201 -5.55 11.22 -21.67
CA PHE A 201 -4.42 11.07 -22.59
C PHE A 201 -4.56 12.02 -23.77
N SER A 202 -3.46 12.69 -24.12
CA SER A 202 -3.33 13.43 -25.37
C SER A 202 -1.93 13.29 -25.98
N TYR A 203 -1.89 13.38 -27.30
CA TYR A 203 -0.68 13.47 -28.10
C TYR A 203 -0.82 14.62 -29.10
N SER A 204 0.10 15.58 -29.02
CA SER A 204 0.22 16.66 -29.99
C SER A 204 1.46 16.44 -30.84
N ALA A 205 1.34 16.62 -32.15
CA ALA A 205 2.45 16.60 -33.09
C ALA A 205 2.71 18.01 -33.66
N PRO A 206 3.91 18.28 -34.24
CA PRO A 206 4.18 19.56 -34.89
C PRO A 206 3.11 19.91 -35.94
N GLY A 207 2.38 21.01 -35.70
CA GLY A 207 1.31 21.48 -36.59
C GLY A 207 -0.02 20.73 -36.46
N GLN A 208 -0.18 19.80 -35.50
CA GLN A 208 -1.46 19.19 -35.17
C GLN A 208 -1.55 18.93 -33.65
N SER A 209 -2.33 19.76 -32.98
CA SER A 209 -2.56 19.73 -31.53
C SER A 209 -3.32 18.46 -31.09
N ASN A 210 -4.27 18.02 -31.91
CA ASN A 210 -5.18 16.92 -31.62
C ASN A 210 -4.84 15.68 -32.45
N GLU A 211 -3.56 15.29 -32.45
CA GLU A 211 -3.09 14.15 -33.22
C GLU A 211 -3.68 12.85 -32.67
N ILE A 212 -3.70 12.68 -31.34
CA ILE A 212 -4.49 11.64 -30.64
C ILE A 212 -5.02 12.24 -29.33
N VAL A 213 -6.33 12.18 -29.08
CA VAL A 213 -6.92 12.62 -27.79
C VAL A 213 -7.98 11.63 -27.32
N LEU A 214 -7.91 11.25 -26.04
CA LEU A 214 -8.98 10.55 -25.34
C LEU A 214 -9.57 11.50 -24.30
N ILE A 215 -10.85 11.86 -24.43
CA ILE A 215 -11.47 12.91 -23.62
C ILE A 215 -12.94 12.63 -23.34
N GLU A 216 -13.42 13.00 -22.15
CA GLU A 216 -14.85 13.20 -21.85
C GLU A 216 -15.03 14.62 -21.35
N TRP A 217 -15.72 15.46 -22.12
CA TRP A 217 -15.86 16.88 -21.81
C TRP A 217 -17.27 17.42 -22.11
N GLY A 218 -17.72 18.32 -21.24
CA GLY A 218 -19.07 18.90 -21.33
C GLY A 218 -20.16 17.84 -21.11
N ASN A 219 -21.11 17.78 -22.04
CA ASN A 219 -22.20 16.80 -22.05
C ASN A 219 -21.95 15.66 -23.05
N ASN A 220 -20.74 15.59 -23.62
CA ASN A 220 -20.39 14.55 -24.57
C ASN A 220 -19.93 13.31 -23.80
N PRO A 221 -20.24 12.09 -24.27
CA PRO A 221 -19.62 10.88 -23.76
C PRO A 221 -18.12 10.87 -24.05
N ILE A 222 -17.41 9.82 -23.64
CA ILE A 222 -15.99 9.65 -23.94
C ILE A 222 -15.80 9.61 -25.47
N GLU A 223 -14.86 10.39 -25.98
CA GLU A 223 -14.51 10.52 -27.40
C GLU A 223 -13.05 10.15 -27.64
N LEU A 224 -12.79 9.53 -28.80
CA LEU A 224 -11.46 9.39 -29.38
C LEU A 224 -11.32 10.36 -30.54
N LEU A 225 -10.33 11.23 -30.48
CA LEU A 225 -9.97 12.13 -31.56
C LEU A 225 -8.68 11.68 -32.23
N ILE A 226 -8.65 11.76 -33.55
CA ILE A 226 -7.47 11.57 -34.40
C ILE A 226 -7.51 12.61 -35.51
N ASP A 227 -6.47 13.45 -35.61
CA ASP A 227 -6.40 14.53 -36.60
C ASP A 227 -7.66 15.43 -36.56
N ASP A 228 -8.02 15.92 -35.37
CA ASP A 228 -9.22 16.74 -35.09
C ASP A 228 -10.58 16.09 -35.38
N LYS A 229 -10.63 14.85 -35.89
CA LYS A 229 -11.89 14.12 -36.09
C LYS A 229 -12.20 13.27 -34.88
N ALA A 230 -13.45 13.31 -34.41
CA ALA A 230 -13.89 12.60 -33.23
C ALA A 230 -14.84 11.45 -33.56
N VAL A 231 -14.79 10.39 -32.75
CA VAL A 231 -15.85 9.39 -32.61
C VAL A 231 -16.20 9.20 -31.14
N THR A 232 -17.49 9.01 -30.86
CA THR A 232 -17.96 8.70 -29.52
C THR A 232 -17.75 7.23 -29.20
N LEU A 233 -17.16 6.94 -28.03
CA LEU A 233 -16.92 5.60 -27.53
C LEU A 233 -18.04 5.18 -26.58
N PRO A 234 -18.62 3.97 -26.75
CA PRO A 234 -19.68 3.47 -25.87
C PRO A 234 -19.09 2.88 -24.57
N LEU A 235 -18.34 3.69 -23.83
CA LEU A 235 -17.72 3.34 -22.55
C LEU A 235 -18.51 3.96 -21.40
N THR A 236 -18.55 3.30 -20.24
CA THR A 236 -19.26 3.81 -19.06
C THR A 236 -18.35 3.70 -17.84
N LEU A 237 -17.78 4.85 -17.44
CA LEU A 237 -16.78 4.97 -16.37
C LEU A 237 -17.32 5.87 -15.25
N THR A 238 -18.56 5.71 -14.81
CA THR A 238 -19.18 6.64 -13.83
C THR A 238 -19.43 6.02 -12.46
N ASP A 239 -18.89 4.83 -12.21
CA ASP A 239 -19.18 4.05 -10.99
C ASP A 239 -18.12 4.22 -9.88
N GLY A 240 -17.09 5.05 -10.11
CA GLY A 240 -16.01 5.32 -9.17
C GLY A 240 -15.04 4.15 -8.95
N ARG A 241 -15.08 3.12 -9.80
CA ARG A 241 -14.20 1.95 -9.73
C ARG A 241 -13.10 2.02 -10.76
N TRP A 242 -12.09 1.17 -10.57
CA TRP A 242 -11.06 0.94 -11.57
C TRP A 242 -11.63 0.21 -12.79
N HIS A 243 -11.28 0.69 -13.96
CA HIS A 243 -11.57 0.05 -15.23
C HIS A 243 -10.32 -0.06 -16.08
N HIS A 244 -10.21 -1.17 -16.81
CA HIS A 244 -9.22 -1.31 -17.88
C HIS A 244 -9.83 -0.82 -19.19
N VAL A 245 -9.29 0.25 -19.76
CA VAL A 245 -9.77 0.84 -21.00
C VAL A 245 -8.70 0.66 -22.07
N CYS A 246 -9.09 0.10 -23.21
CA CYS A 246 -8.25 0.11 -24.41
C CYS A 246 -9.00 0.69 -25.61
N VAL A 247 -8.28 1.43 -26.44
CA VAL A 247 -8.74 1.87 -27.76
C VAL A 247 -7.74 1.43 -28.81
N THR A 248 -8.24 0.88 -29.91
CA THR A 248 -7.43 0.53 -31.08
C THR A 248 -7.83 1.42 -32.23
N TRP A 249 -6.88 1.75 -33.10
CA TRP A 249 -7.16 2.44 -34.35
C TRP A 249 -6.16 2.06 -35.45
N SER A 250 -6.60 2.10 -36.71
CA SER A 250 -5.76 1.92 -37.89
C SER A 250 -6.12 2.86 -39.03
N THR A 251 -5.10 3.31 -39.75
CA THR A 251 -5.20 4.03 -41.04
C THR A 251 -6.12 3.33 -42.04
N ARG A 252 -6.14 1.98 -42.05
CA ARG A 252 -6.98 1.19 -42.96
C ARG A 252 -8.44 1.41 -42.60
N ASP A 253 -9.12 2.12 -43.48
CA ASP A 253 -10.52 2.55 -43.34
C ASP A 253 -10.79 3.44 -42.12
N GLY A 254 -9.78 3.84 -41.35
CA GLY A 254 -10.00 4.55 -40.07
C GLY A 254 -10.72 3.66 -39.06
N HIS A 255 -10.44 2.36 -39.08
CA HIS A 255 -11.08 1.38 -38.22
C HIS A 255 -10.66 1.61 -36.77
N TRP A 256 -11.63 1.63 -35.86
CA TRP A 256 -11.39 1.79 -34.43
C TRP A 256 -12.21 0.80 -33.61
N GLU A 257 -11.71 0.44 -32.44
CA GLU A 257 -12.42 -0.39 -31.47
C GLU A 257 -12.19 0.16 -30.06
N ALA A 258 -13.18 0.00 -29.19
CA ALA A 258 -13.10 0.40 -27.79
C ALA A 258 -13.44 -0.78 -26.88
N TYR A 259 -12.62 -0.98 -25.85
CA TYR A 259 -12.72 -2.07 -24.90
C TYR A 259 -12.83 -1.51 -23.48
N GLN A 260 -13.70 -2.12 -22.68
CA GLN A 260 -13.81 -1.87 -21.25
C GLN A 260 -13.75 -3.21 -20.51
N ASP A 261 -12.83 -3.32 -19.57
CA ASP A 261 -12.60 -4.50 -18.74
C ASP A 261 -12.39 -5.76 -19.60
N GLY A 262 -11.61 -5.60 -20.66
CA GLY A 262 -11.24 -6.68 -21.58
C GLY A 262 -12.30 -7.06 -22.61
N VAL A 263 -13.47 -6.40 -22.60
CA VAL A 263 -14.57 -6.72 -23.50
C VAL A 263 -14.81 -5.56 -24.47
N GLN A 264 -14.90 -5.87 -25.76
CA GLN A 264 -15.23 -4.89 -26.80
C GLN A 264 -16.62 -4.30 -26.55
N ARG A 265 -16.70 -2.97 -26.47
CA ARG A 265 -17.95 -2.22 -26.27
C ARG A 265 -18.42 -1.54 -27.55
N GLY A 266 -17.51 -1.23 -28.46
CA GLY A 266 -17.84 -0.61 -29.74
C GLY A 266 -16.74 -0.76 -30.78
N SER A 267 -17.11 -0.52 -32.03
CA SER A 267 -16.21 -0.38 -33.15
C SER A 267 -16.83 0.47 -34.25
N GLY A 268 -16.00 0.94 -35.16
CA GLY A 268 -16.44 1.68 -36.33
C GLY A 268 -15.31 1.89 -37.33
N VAL A 269 -15.62 2.66 -38.38
CA VAL A 269 -14.70 3.05 -39.45
C VAL A 269 -14.87 4.54 -39.74
N GLY A 270 -14.00 5.11 -40.57
CA GLY A 270 -14.07 6.50 -41.03
C GLY A 270 -13.40 7.52 -40.12
N LEU A 271 -12.83 7.09 -38.98
CA LEU A 271 -12.05 7.98 -38.11
C LEU A 271 -10.69 8.22 -38.77
N SER A 272 -10.53 9.37 -39.42
CA SER A 272 -9.27 9.80 -40.06
C SER A 272 -8.60 8.73 -40.92
N SER A 273 -9.38 8.07 -41.77
CA SER A 273 -8.86 7.06 -42.71
C SER A 273 -7.70 7.61 -43.54
N TRP A 274 -6.67 6.78 -43.74
CA TRP A 274 -5.46 7.09 -44.51
C TRP A 274 -4.55 8.18 -43.95
N HIS A 275 -4.87 8.74 -42.77
CA HIS A 275 -3.97 9.63 -42.03
C HIS A 275 -2.94 8.81 -41.26
N ALA A 276 -1.65 9.08 -41.37
CA ALA A 276 -0.63 8.44 -40.52
C ALA A 276 -0.36 9.31 -39.29
N ILE A 277 -0.21 8.69 -38.11
CA ILE A 277 0.09 9.44 -36.89
C ILE A 277 1.50 10.00 -37.00
N LYS A 278 1.62 11.32 -36.90
CA LYS A 278 2.87 12.05 -37.11
C LYS A 278 3.90 11.77 -36.00
N PRO A 279 5.20 11.71 -36.33
CA PRO A 279 6.26 11.62 -35.34
C PRO A 279 6.62 12.97 -34.70
N GLY A 280 7.49 12.93 -33.69
CA GLY A 280 8.13 14.11 -33.10
C GLY A 280 7.24 14.91 -32.13
N GLY A 281 6.07 14.37 -31.79
CA GLY A 281 5.12 14.97 -30.86
C GLY A 281 5.45 14.81 -29.37
N VAL A 282 4.49 15.17 -28.52
CA VAL A 282 4.57 15.08 -27.05
C VAL A 282 3.35 14.36 -26.50
N PHE A 283 3.59 13.30 -25.73
CA PHE A 283 2.54 12.59 -24.99
C PHE A 283 2.34 13.24 -23.62
N ILE A 284 1.09 13.57 -23.31
CA ILE A 284 0.67 14.17 -22.05
C ILE A 284 -0.44 13.32 -21.44
N LEU A 285 -0.35 13.13 -20.12
CA LEU A 285 -1.33 12.47 -19.29
C LEU A 285 -2.06 13.52 -18.45
N GLY A 286 -3.38 13.47 -18.50
CA GLY A 286 -4.27 14.28 -17.68
C GLY A 286 -4.63 15.67 -18.22
N GLN A 287 -4.17 16.04 -19.42
CA GLN A 287 -4.47 17.33 -20.05
C GLN A 287 -4.71 17.19 -21.55
N GLU A 288 -5.56 18.06 -22.09
CA GLU A 288 -5.73 18.31 -23.52
C GLU A 288 -4.69 19.34 -23.98
N GLN A 289 -4.16 19.22 -25.19
CA GLN A 289 -3.05 20.03 -25.71
C GLN A 289 -3.51 20.99 -26.80
N ASP A 290 -3.63 22.29 -26.52
CA ASP A 290 -3.82 23.30 -27.58
C ASP A 290 -2.54 23.63 -28.37
N THR A 291 -1.38 23.29 -27.81
CA THR A 291 -0.06 23.42 -28.45
C THR A 291 0.82 22.26 -28.05
N LEU A 292 1.93 22.06 -28.78
CA LEU A 292 2.91 21.02 -28.50
C LEU A 292 3.40 21.06 -27.04
N GLY A 293 2.90 20.14 -26.21
CA GLY A 293 3.23 20.02 -24.80
C GLY A 293 2.71 21.11 -23.87
N GLY A 294 1.67 21.88 -24.25
CA GLY A 294 1.20 22.99 -23.41
C GLY A 294 -0.11 23.66 -23.84
N ARG A 295 -0.39 24.83 -23.22
CA ARG A 295 -1.65 25.58 -23.31
C ARG A 295 -2.87 24.77 -22.88
N PHE A 296 -2.76 24.15 -21.71
CA PHE A 296 -3.83 23.34 -21.15
C PHE A 296 -5.01 24.20 -20.69
N ASP A 297 -6.23 23.68 -20.82
CA ASP A 297 -7.44 24.22 -20.21
C ASP A 297 -7.87 23.37 -19.01
N ALA A 298 -8.01 24.00 -17.85
CA ALA A 298 -8.48 23.35 -16.63
C ALA A 298 -9.88 22.73 -16.80
N THR A 299 -10.74 23.27 -17.68
CA THR A 299 -12.07 22.69 -17.91
C THR A 299 -12.02 21.30 -18.56
N GLN A 300 -10.94 20.99 -19.27
CA GLN A 300 -10.71 19.72 -19.97
C GLN A 300 -9.78 18.77 -19.22
N ALA A 301 -9.17 19.22 -18.10
CA ALA A 301 -8.23 18.44 -17.31
C ALA A 301 -8.84 17.16 -16.74
N PHE A 302 -8.09 16.07 -16.72
CA PHE A 302 -8.50 14.82 -16.08
C PHE A 302 -8.63 14.98 -14.57
N VAL A 303 -9.61 14.31 -13.97
CA VAL A 303 -9.71 14.14 -12.52
C VAL A 303 -9.90 12.66 -12.20
N GLY A 304 -9.01 12.11 -11.38
CA GLY A 304 -9.03 10.70 -11.02
C GLY A 304 -7.63 10.12 -10.83
N GLU A 305 -7.56 8.79 -10.91
CA GLU A 305 -6.34 8.01 -10.77
C GLU A 305 -6.11 7.23 -12.05
N MET A 306 -4.85 7.05 -12.45
CA MET A 306 -4.50 6.18 -13.58
C MET A 306 -3.22 5.40 -13.31
N SER A 307 -3.11 4.25 -13.96
CA SER A 307 -2.00 3.32 -13.85
C SER A 307 -1.84 2.53 -15.16
N GLU A 308 -0.71 1.86 -15.34
CA GLU A 308 -0.49 0.90 -16.43
C GLU A 308 -0.85 1.48 -17.82
N VAL A 309 -0.38 2.71 -18.10
CA VAL A 309 -0.57 3.34 -19.41
C VAL A 309 0.47 2.80 -20.40
N HIS A 310 0.02 2.12 -21.44
CA HIS A 310 0.87 1.51 -22.47
C HIS A 310 0.37 1.87 -23.86
N LEU A 311 1.30 2.08 -24.79
CA LEU A 311 0.99 2.39 -26.18
C LEU A 311 1.78 1.48 -27.12
N TRP A 312 1.06 0.85 -28.06
CA TRP A 312 1.62 0.01 -29.10
C TRP A 312 1.49 0.67 -30.47
N SER A 313 2.42 0.40 -31.39
CA SER A 313 2.39 0.89 -32.78
C SER A 313 1.53 0.03 -33.73
N HIS A 314 0.76 -0.90 -33.16
CA HIS A 314 -0.08 -1.85 -33.89
C HIS A 314 -1.37 -2.15 -33.13
N VAL A 315 -2.33 -2.78 -33.81
CA VAL A 315 -3.58 -3.25 -33.21
C VAL A 315 -3.31 -4.55 -32.47
N LEU A 316 -3.54 -4.56 -31.15
CA LEU A 316 -3.53 -5.79 -30.34
C LEU A 316 -4.78 -6.63 -30.62
N THR A 317 -4.68 -7.94 -30.40
CA THR A 317 -5.84 -8.81 -30.54
C THR A 317 -6.77 -8.68 -29.34
N SER A 318 -8.06 -8.98 -29.52
CA SER A 318 -9.02 -9.03 -28.40
C SER A 318 -8.58 -9.98 -27.27
N SER A 319 -7.83 -11.05 -27.60
CA SER A 319 -7.28 -11.99 -26.60
C SER A 319 -6.16 -11.36 -25.77
N ASP A 320 -5.28 -10.57 -26.40
CA ASP A 320 -4.21 -9.86 -25.71
C ASP A 320 -4.81 -8.80 -24.77
N ILE A 321 -5.77 -8.01 -25.28
CA ILE A 321 -6.49 -6.99 -24.50
C ILE A 321 -7.24 -7.62 -23.32
N HIS A 322 -7.89 -8.76 -23.54
CA HIS A 322 -8.54 -9.50 -22.46
C HIS A 322 -7.51 -9.96 -21.41
N SER A 323 -6.38 -10.50 -21.84
CA SER A 323 -5.32 -10.98 -20.93
C SER A 323 -4.68 -9.85 -20.13
N LEU A 324 -4.57 -8.65 -20.70
CA LEU A 324 -4.16 -7.43 -19.99
C LEU A 324 -5.19 -7.04 -18.92
N SER A 325 -6.48 -7.07 -19.24
CA SER A 325 -7.55 -6.72 -18.30
C SER A 325 -7.69 -7.66 -17.11
N THR A 326 -7.35 -8.94 -17.29
CA THR A 326 -7.39 -9.97 -16.24
C THR A 326 -6.03 -10.17 -15.59
N CYS A 327 -5.07 -9.28 -15.84
CA CYS A 327 -3.73 -9.34 -15.28
C CYS A 327 -3.01 -10.68 -15.53
N SER A 328 -3.39 -11.35 -16.61
CA SER A 328 -2.86 -12.66 -17.02
C SER A 328 -1.71 -12.53 -18.01
N SER A 329 -1.41 -11.30 -18.43
CA SER A 329 -0.36 -10.97 -19.40
C SER A 329 0.49 -9.80 -18.88
N HIS A 330 1.75 -9.78 -19.29
CA HIS A 330 2.71 -8.69 -19.03
C HIS A 330 3.21 -8.09 -20.34
N LEU A 331 2.34 -7.98 -21.34
CA LEU A 331 2.69 -7.28 -22.58
C LEU A 331 2.97 -5.81 -22.28
N HIS A 332 4.06 -5.30 -22.83
CA HIS A 332 4.48 -3.91 -22.70
C HIS A 332 4.38 -3.21 -24.06
N GLY A 333 3.99 -1.93 -24.04
CA GLY A 333 3.92 -1.09 -25.23
C GLY A 333 5.27 -0.92 -25.92
N ASP A 334 5.32 -1.09 -27.23
CA ASP A 334 6.54 -0.90 -28.02
C ASP A 334 6.83 0.59 -28.30
N VAL A 335 5.81 1.46 -28.25
CA VAL A 335 6.00 2.92 -28.29
C VAL A 335 6.46 3.40 -26.91
N PHE A 336 5.67 3.12 -25.87
CA PHE A 336 6.09 3.29 -24.49
C PHE A 336 5.35 2.31 -23.57
N ALA A 337 5.97 2.02 -22.44
CA ALA A 337 5.43 1.18 -21.39
C ALA A 337 5.39 1.94 -20.05
N TRP A 338 4.44 1.58 -19.19
CA TRP A 338 4.31 2.15 -17.85
C TRP A 338 5.47 1.74 -16.95
N THR A 339 6.44 2.64 -16.77
CA THR A 339 7.56 2.45 -15.85
C THR A 339 7.93 3.79 -15.21
N GLU A 340 8.45 3.76 -13.99
CA GLU A 340 8.81 4.98 -13.25
C GLU A 340 9.80 5.86 -14.03
N GLY A 341 10.75 5.23 -14.74
CA GLY A 341 11.77 5.93 -15.50
C GLY A 341 11.24 6.73 -16.69
N GLU A 342 10.04 6.41 -17.17
CA GLU A 342 9.48 6.92 -18.44
C GLU A 342 8.45 8.04 -18.25
N VAL A 343 8.00 8.32 -17.02
CA VAL A 343 6.97 9.32 -16.72
C VAL A 343 7.57 10.49 -15.93
N GLU A 344 7.47 11.70 -16.47
CA GLU A 344 7.79 12.95 -15.78
C GLU A 344 6.52 13.57 -15.20
N LEU A 345 6.54 13.90 -13.90
CA LEU A 345 5.38 14.45 -13.20
C LEU A 345 5.56 15.95 -12.98
N HIS A 346 4.52 16.72 -13.30
CA HIS A 346 4.53 18.18 -13.22
C HIS A 346 3.34 18.70 -12.42
N GLY A 347 3.47 19.92 -11.89
CA GLY A 347 2.35 20.63 -11.27
C GLY A 347 1.83 20.06 -9.95
N GLY A 348 2.57 19.15 -9.32
CA GLY A 348 2.16 18.52 -8.06
C GLY A 348 1.40 17.21 -8.21
N VAL A 349 1.39 16.59 -9.41
CA VAL A 349 0.91 15.21 -9.59
C VAL A 349 1.70 14.28 -8.67
N THR A 350 1.00 13.52 -7.85
CA THR A 350 1.60 12.58 -6.90
C THR A 350 1.61 11.18 -7.46
N ARG A 351 2.67 10.45 -7.12
CA ARG A 351 2.82 9.03 -7.38
C ARG A 351 2.63 8.24 -6.10
N HIS A 352 1.89 7.14 -6.20
CA HIS A 352 1.72 6.18 -5.11
C HIS A 352 2.06 4.79 -5.64
N SER A 353 2.80 3.99 -4.86
CA SER A 353 2.97 2.58 -5.20
C SER A 353 1.59 1.92 -5.23
N TYR A 354 1.34 1.10 -6.24
CA TYR A 354 0.04 0.51 -6.48
C TYR A 354 0.18 -0.71 -7.38
N ASP A 355 -0.38 -1.83 -6.96
CA ASP A 355 -0.58 -2.97 -7.83
C ASP A 355 -1.99 -2.90 -8.38
N THR A 356 -2.11 -2.70 -9.70
CA THR A 356 -3.43 -2.58 -10.34
C THR A 356 -4.15 -3.92 -10.42
N CYS A 357 -3.39 -5.01 -10.27
CA CYS A 357 -3.85 -6.36 -10.44
C CYS A 357 -4.12 -7.10 -9.12
N HIS A 358 -3.77 -6.51 -7.97
CA HIS A 358 -3.81 -7.17 -6.67
C HIS A 358 -4.24 -6.28 -5.50
#